data_AF-A0A7W7SVH8-F1
#
_entry.id   AF-A0A7W7SVH8-F1
#
_cell.length_a   1.000
_cell.length_b   1.000
_cell.length_c   1.000
_cell.angle_alpha   90.00
_cell.angle_beta   90.00
_cell.angle_gamma   90.00
#
_symmetry.space_group_name_H-M   'P 1'
#
loop_
_entity.id
_entity.type
_entity.pdbx_description
1 polymer ?
#
loop_
_entity_poly.entity_id
_entity_poly.type
_entity_poly.pdbx_seq_one_letter_code
_entity_poly.pdbx_strand_id
1 'polypeptide(L)'
;MSQSDADRRAAAAVVAHHTQLSTDLAGHVAALRDVVTGREAGSVWQRQALLSWLREELVPHATAEEAGLYPAAAAQPGGRLLVDGMLVEHQAITALVAEIEAAGTPVDATAAARALAALFEVHLAKENNLILPLLLDAPQVSLADLLEGMHEMLGADETDGGGCGCGGCGCSQGSADAPVLAVDARLDVRSLPHAERHAQVLAAIDALPTDGALVLVAPHAPRPLLAEIDARYPGQIDTQWLQEGPDVWQIRLHRQPATV
;
A
#
# COMPACT_ATOMS: atom_id res chain seq x y z
N MET A 1 9.94 6.35 33.40
CA MET A 1 10.00 6.88 32.01
C MET A 1 9.36 8.25 32.02
N SER A 2 9.77 9.16 31.14
CA SER A 2 9.00 10.39 30.94
C SER A 2 7.73 10.09 30.15
N GLN A 3 6.71 10.96 30.28
CA GLN A 3 5.48 10.87 29.48
C GLN A 3 5.80 10.85 27.98
N SER A 4 6.65 11.79 27.54
CA SER A 4 7.20 11.86 26.18
C SER A 4 7.89 10.56 25.69
N ASP A 5 8.49 9.76 26.57
CA ASP A 5 9.01 8.43 26.19
C ASP A 5 7.89 7.41 25.99
N ALA A 6 6.83 7.47 26.81
CA ALA A 6 5.65 6.61 26.69
C ALA A 6 4.89 6.92 25.41
N ASP A 7 4.62 8.20 25.13
CA ASP A 7 3.95 8.64 23.91
C ASP A 7 4.72 8.22 22.65
N ARG A 8 6.05 8.38 22.63
CA ARG A 8 6.89 7.88 21.53
C ARG A 8 6.79 6.37 21.32
N ARG A 9 6.70 5.57 22.39
CA ARG A 9 6.51 4.11 22.26
C ARG A 9 5.09 3.77 21.78
N ALA A 10 4.09 4.51 22.24
CA ALA A 10 2.71 4.31 21.83
C ALA A 10 2.53 4.64 20.33
N ALA A 11 3.08 5.77 19.86
CA ALA A 11 3.14 6.09 18.43
C ALA A 11 3.86 5.00 17.60
N ALA A 12 5.00 4.50 18.08
CA ALA A 12 5.73 3.42 17.39
C ALA A 12 4.93 2.11 17.33
N ALA A 13 4.13 1.79 18.36
CA ALA A 13 3.24 0.64 18.36
C ALA A 13 2.09 0.79 17.36
N VAL A 14 1.48 1.98 17.27
CA VAL A 14 0.46 2.30 16.25
C VAL A 14 1.03 2.13 14.83
N VAL A 15 2.19 2.73 14.53
CA VAL A 15 2.84 2.58 13.20
C VAL A 15 3.14 1.11 12.87
N ALA A 16 3.53 0.30 13.87
CA ALA A 16 3.75 -1.13 13.67
C ALA A 16 2.43 -1.88 13.38
N HIS A 17 1.35 -1.57 14.10
CA HIS A 17 0.01 -2.12 13.83
C HIS A 17 -0.50 -1.73 12.44
N HIS A 18 -0.31 -0.46 12.03
CA HIS A 18 -0.68 0.03 10.70
C HIS A 18 0.07 -0.72 9.58
N THR A 19 1.35 -1.02 9.81
CA THR A 19 2.18 -1.83 8.90
C THR A 19 1.64 -3.26 8.79
N GLN A 20 1.18 -3.84 9.90
CA GLN A 20 0.54 -5.17 9.92
C GLN A 20 -0.78 -5.17 9.14
N LEU A 21 -1.68 -4.21 9.41
CA LEU A 21 -2.97 -4.11 8.71
C LEU A 21 -2.81 -3.92 7.20
N SER A 22 -1.88 -3.06 6.78
CA SER A 22 -1.49 -2.88 5.37
C SER A 22 -1.04 -4.21 4.73
N THR A 23 -0.17 -4.95 5.43
CA THR A 23 0.38 -6.22 4.96
C THR A 23 -0.70 -7.29 4.80
N ASP A 24 -1.60 -7.42 5.77
CA ASP A 24 -2.68 -8.42 5.76
C ASP A 24 -3.72 -8.10 4.66
N LEU A 25 -4.13 -6.84 4.53
CA LEU A 25 -4.97 -6.39 3.43
C LEU A 25 -4.31 -6.62 2.07
N ALA A 26 -3.01 -6.35 1.94
CA ALA A 26 -2.27 -6.65 0.72
C ALA A 26 -2.29 -8.15 0.37
N GLY A 27 -2.17 -9.02 1.38
CA GLY A 27 -2.27 -10.48 1.29
C GLY A 27 -3.65 -10.97 0.84
N HIS A 28 -4.72 -10.56 1.53
CA HIS A 28 -6.09 -10.93 1.16
C HIS A 28 -6.45 -10.57 -0.29
N VAL A 29 -6.04 -9.37 -0.72
CA VAL A 29 -6.36 -8.90 -2.07
C VAL A 29 -5.43 -9.52 -3.13
N ALA A 30 -4.22 -9.95 -2.74
CA ALA A 30 -3.41 -10.82 -3.60
C ALA A 30 -4.13 -12.17 -3.83
N ALA A 31 -4.72 -12.77 -2.80
CA ALA A 31 -5.48 -14.02 -2.93
C ALA A 31 -6.72 -13.87 -3.83
N LEU A 32 -7.49 -12.78 -3.71
CA LEU A 32 -8.60 -12.48 -4.63
C LEU A 32 -8.14 -12.32 -6.09
N ARG A 33 -7.02 -11.63 -6.32
CA ARG A 33 -6.42 -11.53 -7.66
C ARG A 33 -5.95 -12.90 -8.18
N ASP A 34 -5.45 -13.76 -7.32
CA ASP A 34 -4.97 -15.09 -7.68
C ASP A 34 -6.16 -15.99 -8.11
N VAL A 35 -7.32 -15.86 -7.48
CA VAL A 35 -8.60 -16.40 -7.99
C VAL A 35 -8.97 -15.85 -9.37
N VAL A 36 -9.00 -14.52 -9.55
CA VAL A 36 -9.41 -13.89 -10.83
C VAL A 36 -8.47 -14.28 -11.98
N THR A 37 -7.18 -14.47 -11.69
CA THR A 37 -6.17 -14.90 -12.68
C THR A 37 -6.10 -16.42 -12.86
N GLY A 38 -7.03 -17.19 -12.28
CA GLY A 38 -7.10 -18.65 -12.41
C GLY A 38 -5.95 -19.40 -11.75
N ARG A 39 -5.22 -18.76 -10.83
CA ARG A 39 -4.13 -19.37 -10.05
C ARG A 39 -4.61 -20.10 -8.81
N GLU A 40 -5.84 -19.86 -8.37
CA GLU A 40 -6.47 -20.54 -7.23
C GLU A 40 -7.97 -20.82 -7.46
N ALA A 41 -8.47 -21.97 -6.99
CA ALA A 41 -9.87 -22.36 -7.06
C ALA A 41 -10.58 -22.10 -5.72
N GLY A 42 -11.18 -20.92 -5.53
CA GLY A 42 -11.78 -20.60 -4.22
C GLY A 42 -12.47 -19.24 -4.06
N SER A 43 -13.06 -18.66 -5.11
CA SER A 43 -13.52 -17.26 -5.08
C SER A 43 -14.42 -16.87 -3.91
N VAL A 44 -15.34 -17.75 -3.50
CA VAL A 44 -16.27 -17.44 -2.40
C VAL A 44 -15.53 -17.44 -1.07
N TRP A 45 -14.61 -18.38 -0.85
CA TRP A 45 -13.85 -18.48 0.40
C TRP A 45 -12.92 -17.28 0.59
N GLN A 46 -12.10 -16.94 -0.42
CA GLN A 46 -11.16 -15.80 -0.32
C GLN A 46 -11.88 -14.47 -0.07
N ARG A 47 -13.07 -14.29 -0.66
CA ARG A 47 -13.92 -13.13 -0.42
C ARG A 47 -14.50 -13.10 0.99
N GLN A 48 -14.94 -14.24 1.53
CA GLN A 48 -15.43 -14.32 2.91
C GLN A 48 -14.29 -14.13 3.92
N ALA A 49 -13.09 -14.66 3.66
CA ALA A 49 -11.92 -14.45 4.50
C ALA A 49 -11.55 -12.95 4.59
N LEU A 50 -11.52 -12.24 3.46
CA LEU A 50 -11.33 -10.78 3.46
C LEU A 50 -12.46 -10.06 4.21
N LEU A 51 -13.74 -10.42 3.97
CA LEU A 51 -14.88 -9.77 4.64
C LEU A 51 -14.93 -10.03 6.15
N SER A 52 -14.41 -11.15 6.64
CA SER A 52 -14.24 -11.43 8.08
C SER A 52 -13.22 -10.45 8.66
N TRP A 53 -11.99 -10.48 8.13
CA TRP A 53 -10.89 -9.62 8.57
C TRP A 53 -11.23 -8.12 8.50
N LEU A 54 -11.94 -7.67 7.46
CA LEU A 54 -12.39 -6.28 7.35
C LEU A 54 -13.35 -5.86 8.47
N ARG A 55 -14.18 -6.78 8.98
CA ARG A 55 -15.17 -6.52 10.03
C ARG A 55 -14.63 -6.73 11.44
N GLU A 56 -13.64 -7.59 11.59
CA GLU A 56 -13.07 -8.02 12.87
C GLU A 56 -11.83 -7.17 13.23
N GLU A 57 -11.05 -6.73 12.25
CA GLU A 57 -9.82 -5.95 12.46
C GLU A 57 -9.96 -4.51 11.94
N LEU A 58 -10.12 -4.31 10.62
CA LEU A 58 -9.96 -2.98 10.00
C LEU A 58 -11.06 -1.97 10.38
N VAL A 59 -12.34 -2.37 10.34
CA VAL A 59 -13.45 -1.47 10.70
C VAL A 59 -13.47 -1.15 12.20
N PRO A 60 -13.25 -2.10 13.12
CA PRO A 60 -13.09 -1.80 14.56
C PRO A 60 -11.91 -0.87 14.85
N HIS A 61 -10.76 -1.07 14.19
CA HIS A 61 -9.60 -0.18 14.28
C HIS A 61 -9.96 1.28 13.90
N ALA A 62 -10.49 1.49 12.69
CA ALA A 62 -10.94 2.81 12.22
C ALA A 62 -11.98 3.45 13.17
N THR A 63 -12.90 2.66 13.70
CA THR A 63 -13.92 3.14 14.67
C THR A 63 -13.28 3.59 15.99
N ALA A 64 -12.26 2.88 16.48
CA ALA A 64 -11.54 3.24 17.68
C ALA A 64 -10.75 4.55 17.51
N GLU A 65 -10.21 4.81 16.31
CA GLU A 65 -9.50 6.06 15.98
C GLU A 65 -10.44 7.26 15.90
N GLU A 66 -11.65 7.09 15.33
CA GLU A 66 -12.72 8.11 15.37
C GLU A 66 -13.14 8.47 16.80
N ALA A 67 -13.15 7.48 17.71
CA ALA A 67 -13.51 7.70 19.11
C ALA A 67 -12.36 8.31 19.94
N GLY A 68 -11.10 7.93 19.66
CA GLY A 68 -9.93 8.26 20.46
C GLY A 68 -9.02 9.34 19.85
N LEU A 69 -8.29 9.00 18.78
CA LEU A 69 -7.24 9.86 18.21
C LEU A 69 -7.80 11.11 17.50
N TYR A 70 -8.88 10.95 16.73
CA TYR A 70 -9.39 12.00 15.85
C TYR A 70 -9.95 13.22 16.60
N PRO A 71 -10.70 13.09 17.71
CA PRO A 71 -11.13 14.24 18.51
C PRO A 71 -9.95 15.02 19.10
N ALA A 72 -8.90 14.32 19.56
CA ALA A 72 -7.69 14.95 20.10
C ALA A 72 -6.89 15.68 19.02
N ALA A 73 -6.82 15.13 17.81
CA ALA A 73 -6.13 15.73 16.66
C ALA A 73 -6.90 16.94 16.09
N ALA A 74 -8.24 16.83 15.99
CA ALA A 74 -9.11 17.90 15.51
C ALA A 74 -9.11 19.14 16.44
N ALA A 75 -8.76 18.96 17.71
CA ALA A 75 -8.59 20.03 18.68
C ALA A 75 -7.25 20.80 18.54
N GLN A 76 -6.27 20.26 17.79
CA GLN A 76 -4.98 20.93 17.58
C GLN A 76 -5.04 21.99 16.47
N PRO A 77 -4.22 23.06 16.57
CA PRO A 77 -4.09 24.03 15.49
C PRO A 77 -3.70 23.36 14.16
N GLY A 78 -4.54 23.52 13.13
CA GLY A 78 -4.33 22.93 11.80
C GLY A 78 -4.85 21.49 11.62
N GLY A 79 -5.13 20.76 12.71
CA GLY A 79 -5.58 19.36 12.62
C GLY A 79 -7.01 19.18 12.10
N ARG A 80 -7.89 20.17 12.30
CA ARG A 80 -9.34 20.04 12.01
C ARG A 80 -9.66 19.63 10.58
N LEU A 81 -9.11 20.32 9.58
CA LEU A 81 -9.40 20.04 8.16
C LEU A 81 -8.82 18.70 7.69
N LEU A 82 -7.73 18.25 8.32
CA LEU A 82 -7.19 16.91 8.07
C LEU A 82 -8.17 15.85 8.58
N VAL A 83 -8.60 15.94 9.85
CA VAL A 83 -9.54 14.98 10.46
C VAL A 83 -10.90 14.98 9.74
N ASP A 84 -11.43 16.14 9.35
CA ASP A 84 -12.66 16.21 8.54
C ASP A 84 -12.50 15.46 7.20
N GLY A 85 -11.29 15.42 6.62
CA GLY A 85 -10.95 14.59 5.46
C GLY A 85 -10.81 13.10 5.78
N MET A 86 -10.16 12.73 6.89
CA MET A 86 -10.01 11.34 7.33
C MET A 86 -11.37 10.66 7.55
N LEU A 87 -12.32 11.36 8.17
CA LEU A 87 -13.69 10.87 8.37
C LEU A 87 -14.42 10.58 7.05
N VAL A 88 -14.15 11.36 6.00
CA VAL A 88 -14.68 11.08 4.65
C VAL A 88 -13.98 9.87 4.03
N GLU A 89 -12.70 9.65 4.31
CA GLU A 89 -12.00 8.43 3.87
C GLU A 89 -12.48 7.17 4.60
N HIS A 90 -12.82 7.23 5.89
CA HIS A 90 -13.49 6.13 6.60
C HIS A 90 -14.86 5.78 5.99
N GLN A 91 -15.63 6.79 5.57
CA GLN A 91 -16.89 6.59 4.83
C GLN A 91 -16.64 5.93 3.46
N ALA A 92 -15.55 6.28 2.77
CA ALA A 92 -15.17 5.63 1.52
C ALA A 92 -14.64 4.20 1.72
N ILE A 93 -13.87 3.95 2.78
CA ILE A 93 -13.40 2.63 3.22
C ILE A 93 -14.62 1.72 3.47
N THR A 94 -15.55 2.14 4.33
CA THR A 94 -16.75 1.35 4.66
C THR A 94 -17.68 1.14 3.46
N ALA A 95 -17.79 2.12 2.55
CA ALA A 95 -18.49 1.95 1.28
C ALA A 95 -17.82 0.89 0.38
N LEU A 96 -16.48 0.85 0.31
CA LEU A 96 -15.75 -0.18 -0.44
C LEU A 96 -15.87 -1.57 0.21
N VAL A 97 -15.93 -1.68 1.55
CA VAL A 97 -16.27 -2.94 2.23
C VAL A 97 -17.66 -3.43 1.79
N ALA A 98 -18.65 -2.53 1.75
CA ALA A 98 -20.00 -2.85 1.28
C ALA A 98 -20.04 -3.22 -0.22
N GLU A 99 -19.20 -2.60 -1.05
CA GLU A 99 -19.05 -2.97 -2.47
C GLU A 99 -18.45 -4.38 -2.62
N ILE A 100 -17.43 -4.73 -1.84
CA ILE A 100 -16.85 -6.08 -1.79
C ILE A 100 -17.90 -7.10 -1.32
N GLU A 101 -18.84 -6.74 -0.44
CA GLU A 101 -19.98 -7.59 -0.03
C GLU A 101 -21.11 -7.65 -1.07
N ALA A 102 -21.36 -6.58 -1.83
CA ALA A 102 -22.39 -6.54 -2.87
C ALA A 102 -21.93 -7.13 -4.21
N ALA A 103 -20.62 -7.23 -4.46
CA ALA A 103 -20.03 -7.68 -5.71
C ALA A 103 -20.65 -8.97 -6.28
N GLY A 104 -21.14 -8.88 -7.52
CA GLY A 104 -21.74 -10.01 -8.24
C GLY A 104 -20.72 -10.97 -8.85
N THR A 105 -19.49 -10.51 -9.11
CA THR A 105 -18.42 -11.33 -9.71
C THR A 105 -17.11 -11.27 -8.91
N PRO A 106 -16.19 -12.23 -9.11
CA PRO A 106 -14.85 -12.20 -8.50
C PRO A 106 -14.02 -10.99 -8.96
N VAL A 107 -14.26 -10.51 -10.19
CA VAL A 107 -13.56 -9.36 -10.77
C VAL A 107 -13.95 -8.08 -10.04
N ASP A 108 -15.25 -7.84 -9.85
CA ASP A 108 -15.76 -6.66 -9.14
C ASP A 108 -15.27 -6.63 -7.69
N ALA A 109 -15.34 -7.78 -6.99
CA ALA A 109 -14.85 -7.92 -5.63
C ALA A 109 -13.34 -7.61 -5.53
N THR A 110 -12.54 -8.06 -6.50
CA THR A 110 -11.09 -7.79 -6.55
C THR A 110 -10.80 -6.33 -6.87
N ALA A 111 -11.58 -5.69 -7.74
CA ALA A 111 -11.44 -4.29 -8.09
C ALA A 111 -11.74 -3.38 -6.88
N ALA A 112 -12.88 -3.58 -6.22
CA ALA A 112 -13.24 -2.85 -5.00
C ALA A 112 -12.21 -3.07 -3.87
N ALA A 113 -11.74 -4.31 -3.68
CA ALA A 113 -10.71 -4.60 -2.69
C ALA A 113 -9.33 -3.99 -3.03
N ARG A 114 -8.98 -3.82 -4.32
CA ARG A 114 -7.77 -3.08 -4.70
C ARG A 114 -7.92 -1.58 -4.51
N ALA A 115 -9.09 -1.01 -4.80
CA ALA A 115 -9.39 0.39 -4.51
C ALA A 115 -9.31 0.67 -2.99
N LEU A 116 -9.87 -0.22 -2.17
CA LEU A 116 -9.80 -0.15 -0.70
C LEU A 116 -8.35 -0.11 -0.21
N ALA A 117 -7.50 -1.02 -0.66
CA ALA A 117 -6.10 -1.02 -0.26
C ALA A 117 -5.33 0.22 -0.73
N ALA A 118 -5.55 0.69 -1.96
CA ALA A 118 -4.90 1.90 -2.46
C ALA A 118 -5.31 3.16 -1.67
N LEU A 119 -6.58 3.25 -1.25
CA LEU A 119 -7.06 4.27 -0.34
C LEU A 119 -6.42 4.13 1.05
N PHE A 120 -6.38 2.91 1.60
CA PHE A 120 -5.87 2.64 2.94
C PHE A 120 -4.37 2.94 3.07
N GLU A 121 -3.53 2.67 2.07
CA GLU A 121 -2.12 3.09 2.08
C GLU A 121 -1.97 4.61 2.24
N VAL A 122 -2.74 5.40 1.49
CA VAL A 122 -2.71 6.87 1.55
C VAL A 122 -3.36 7.37 2.84
N HIS A 123 -4.31 6.62 3.40
CA HIS A 123 -4.93 6.87 4.70
C HIS A 123 -3.90 6.74 5.84
N LEU A 124 -3.30 5.55 6.00
CA LEU A 124 -2.26 5.26 6.99
C LEU A 124 -1.07 6.23 6.87
N ALA A 125 -0.72 6.65 5.64
CA ALA A 125 0.32 7.64 5.42
C ALA A 125 0.00 9.02 6.04
N LYS A 126 -1.27 9.43 6.10
CA LYS A 126 -1.68 10.67 6.78
C LYS A 126 -1.68 10.49 8.29
N GLU A 127 -2.03 9.33 8.81
CA GLU A 127 -2.01 9.07 10.24
C GLU A 127 -0.59 9.03 10.78
N ASN A 128 0.25 8.19 10.17
CA ASN A 128 1.63 7.97 10.58
C ASN A 128 2.49 9.23 10.46
N ASN A 129 2.28 10.06 9.41
CA ASN A 129 3.15 11.19 9.12
C ASN A 129 2.56 12.57 9.47
N LEU A 130 1.25 12.67 9.75
CA LEU A 130 0.60 13.95 10.09
C LEU A 130 -0.12 13.89 11.44
N ILE A 131 -1.00 12.91 11.69
CA ILE A 131 -1.76 12.85 12.95
C ILE A 131 -0.87 12.47 14.14
N LEU A 132 -0.09 11.40 14.06
CA LEU A 132 0.76 10.98 15.18
C LEU A 132 1.80 12.05 15.56
N PRO A 133 2.53 12.70 14.62
CA PRO A 133 3.42 13.81 14.96
C PRO A 133 2.68 15.01 15.56
N LEU A 134 1.50 15.38 15.03
CA LEU A 134 0.67 16.47 15.56
C LEU A 134 0.23 16.23 17.02
N LEU A 135 -0.05 14.97 17.38
CA LEU A 135 -0.37 14.60 18.76
C LEU A 135 0.88 14.54 19.67
N LEU A 136 2.02 14.07 19.15
CA LEU A 136 3.29 14.04 19.90
C LEU A 136 3.85 15.44 20.21
N ASP A 137 3.64 16.40 19.31
CA ASP A 137 4.07 17.80 19.47
C ASP A 137 3.12 18.62 20.38
N ALA A 138 1.97 18.06 20.76
CA ALA A 138 0.96 18.72 21.61
C ALA A 138 1.19 18.40 23.11
N PRO A 139 1.81 19.30 23.90
CA PRO A 139 2.24 19.00 25.28
C PRO A 139 1.10 18.76 26.28
N GLN A 140 -0.14 19.04 25.89
CA GLN A 140 -1.36 18.78 26.65
C GLN A 140 -2.04 17.44 26.31
N VAL A 141 -1.50 16.69 25.35
CA VAL A 141 -2.00 15.38 24.92
C VAL A 141 -1.08 14.29 25.46
N SER A 142 -1.69 13.22 25.95
CA SER A 142 -1.01 11.98 26.35
C SER A 142 -1.43 10.90 25.36
N LEU A 143 -0.57 10.58 24.39
CA LEU A 143 -0.89 9.62 23.35
C LEU A 143 -0.96 8.19 23.94
N ALA A 144 -0.13 7.90 24.94
CA ALA A 144 -0.20 6.64 25.68
C ALA A 144 -1.58 6.42 26.33
N ASP A 145 -2.10 7.43 27.03
CA ASP A 145 -3.38 7.33 27.75
C ASP A 145 -4.59 7.27 26.77
N LEU A 146 -4.50 7.96 25.62
CA LEU A 146 -5.53 7.87 24.56
C LEU A 146 -5.64 6.45 23.98
N LEU A 147 -4.50 5.77 23.79
CA LEU A 147 -4.44 4.43 23.20
C LEU A 147 -4.76 3.32 24.22
N GLU A 148 -4.50 3.52 25.51
CA GLU A 148 -4.94 2.60 26.57
C GLU A 148 -6.47 2.43 26.56
N GLY A 149 -7.22 3.53 26.40
CA GLY A 149 -8.67 3.51 26.25
C GLY A 149 -9.18 2.87 24.95
N MET A 150 -8.35 2.74 23.90
CA MET A 150 -8.70 2.03 22.67
C MET A 150 -8.55 0.51 22.81
N HIS A 151 -7.56 0.02 23.59
CA HIS A 151 -7.41 -1.42 23.85
C HIS A 151 -8.52 -2.01 24.72
N GLU A 152 -9.09 -1.24 25.66
CA GLU A 152 -10.29 -1.68 26.41
C GLU A 152 -11.52 -1.87 25.49
N MET A 153 -11.55 -1.24 24.31
CA MET A 153 -12.64 -1.33 23.34
C MET A 153 -12.47 -2.48 22.33
N LEU A 154 -11.23 -2.91 22.06
CA LEU A 154 -10.90 -3.92 21.05
C LEU A 154 -10.68 -5.34 21.62
N GLY A 155 -10.69 -5.52 22.94
CA GLY A 155 -10.87 -6.84 23.58
C GLY A 155 -9.74 -7.84 23.33
N ALA A 156 -8.68 -7.77 24.14
CA ALA A 156 -7.64 -8.79 24.14
C ALA A 156 -8.17 -10.13 24.69
N ASP A 157 -8.06 -11.21 23.91
CA ASP A 157 -8.00 -12.59 24.43
C ASP A 157 -7.10 -13.44 23.52
N GLU A 158 -6.18 -14.20 24.12
CA GLU A 158 -5.33 -15.16 23.41
C GLU A 158 -6.10 -16.47 23.16
N THR A 159 -5.95 -17.12 21.99
CA THR A 159 -5.56 -18.55 21.92
C THR A 159 -5.30 -19.10 20.51
N ASP A 160 -4.19 -19.84 20.44
CA ASP A 160 -3.83 -21.01 19.61
C ASP A 160 -4.89 -21.69 18.70
N GLY A 161 -4.46 -22.26 17.55
CA GLY A 161 -5.32 -23.19 16.78
C GLY A 161 -5.10 -23.30 15.27
N GLY A 162 -3.98 -23.88 14.80
CA GLY A 162 -3.60 -23.91 13.38
C GLY A 162 -4.30 -24.89 12.41
N GLY A 163 -3.87 -24.82 11.13
CA GLY A 163 -3.65 -26.02 10.30
C GLY A 163 -4.23 -26.08 8.87
N CYS A 164 -3.34 -26.36 7.90
CA CYS A 164 -3.53 -27.21 6.70
C CYS A 164 -4.62 -26.83 5.64
N GLY A 165 -4.40 -26.90 4.31
CA GLY A 165 -3.21 -27.20 3.51
C GLY A 165 -3.55 -27.82 2.13
N CYS A 166 -2.62 -27.69 1.16
CA CYS A 166 -2.53 -28.41 -0.13
C CYS A 166 -3.52 -28.10 -1.30
N GLY A 167 -2.98 -28.06 -2.54
CA GLY A 167 -3.74 -28.31 -3.78
C GLY A 167 -3.42 -27.38 -4.95
N GLY A 168 -2.49 -27.74 -5.85
CA GLY A 168 -2.06 -26.87 -6.97
C GLY A 168 -2.51 -27.26 -8.38
N CYS A 169 -2.01 -26.48 -9.36
CA CYS A 169 -1.97 -26.67 -10.83
C CYS A 169 -3.13 -26.14 -11.70
N GLY A 170 -2.91 -24.98 -12.37
CA GLY A 170 -2.37 -25.02 -13.74
C GLY A 170 -3.11 -24.29 -14.89
N CYS A 171 -2.54 -23.15 -15.35
CA CYS A 171 -2.51 -22.65 -16.75
C CYS A 171 -3.84 -22.16 -17.42
N SER A 172 -3.88 -21.17 -18.34
CA SER A 172 -2.88 -20.24 -18.89
C SER A 172 -3.50 -19.07 -19.70
N GLN A 173 -3.00 -17.85 -19.48
CA GLN A 173 -2.67 -16.74 -20.43
C GLN A 173 -3.59 -16.38 -21.63
N GLY A 174 -3.84 -15.07 -21.81
CA GLY A 174 -4.37 -14.47 -23.06
C GLY A 174 -4.64 -12.95 -22.99
N SER A 175 -3.65 -12.13 -23.31
CA SER A 175 -3.70 -10.66 -23.52
C SER A 175 -4.43 -10.30 -24.86
N ALA A 176 -4.74 -9.07 -25.31
CA ALA A 176 -4.66 -7.66 -24.89
C ALA A 176 -5.67 -6.85 -25.80
N ASP A 177 -5.85 -5.52 -25.85
CA ASP A 177 -5.40 -4.34 -25.08
C ASP A 177 -6.38 -3.15 -25.35
N ALA A 178 -6.29 -2.02 -24.62
CA ALA A 178 -6.88 -0.73 -25.01
C ALA A 178 -6.23 0.46 -24.26
N PRO A 179 -5.87 1.58 -24.93
CA PRO A 179 -5.07 2.64 -24.32
C PRO A 179 -5.88 3.54 -23.38
N VAL A 180 -5.31 3.82 -22.21
CA VAL A 180 -5.79 4.79 -21.22
C VAL A 180 -4.66 5.79 -20.96
N LEU A 181 -5.00 7.03 -20.59
CA LEU A 181 -4.03 8.08 -20.21
C LEU A 181 -3.12 7.58 -19.08
N ALA A 182 -1.89 7.18 -19.43
CA ALA A 182 -1.02 6.44 -18.53
C ALA A 182 -0.18 7.38 -17.65
N VAL A 183 -0.22 7.13 -16.34
CA VAL A 183 0.86 7.54 -15.43
C VAL A 183 1.99 6.53 -15.61
N ASP A 184 3.22 7.00 -15.86
CA ASP A 184 4.38 6.11 -16.02
C ASP A 184 4.50 5.16 -14.81
N ALA A 185 4.62 3.86 -15.07
CA ALA A 185 4.78 2.86 -14.02
C ALA A 185 6.04 3.16 -13.20
N ARG A 186 6.05 2.86 -11.89
CA ARG A 186 7.25 3.07 -11.05
C ARG A 186 7.86 1.73 -10.63
N LEU A 187 9.18 1.63 -10.73
CA LEU A 187 9.97 0.50 -10.23
C LEU A 187 10.94 1.02 -9.17
N ASP A 188 10.65 0.73 -7.91
CA ASP A 188 11.54 1.03 -6.79
C ASP A 188 12.49 -0.15 -6.54
N VAL A 189 13.79 0.10 -6.72
CA VAL A 189 14.84 -0.92 -6.52
C VAL A 189 15.52 -0.81 -5.15
N ARG A 190 15.10 0.12 -4.28
CA ARG A 190 15.69 0.31 -2.94
C ARG A 190 15.48 -0.93 -2.06
N SER A 191 14.31 -1.55 -2.15
CA SER A 191 13.93 -2.78 -1.43
C SER A 191 14.50 -4.07 -2.05
N LEU A 192 14.94 -4.03 -3.31
CA LEU A 192 15.44 -5.22 -4.01
C LEU A 192 16.89 -5.58 -3.60
N PRO A 193 17.26 -6.88 -3.54
CA PRO A 193 18.64 -7.32 -3.37
C PRO A 193 19.55 -6.76 -4.47
N HIS A 194 20.73 -6.25 -4.10
CA HIS A 194 21.62 -5.53 -5.04
C HIS A 194 21.93 -6.33 -6.32
N ALA A 195 22.16 -7.64 -6.20
CA ALA A 195 22.47 -8.53 -7.32
C ALA A 195 21.33 -8.67 -8.35
N GLU A 196 20.08 -8.42 -7.95
CA GLU A 196 18.89 -8.60 -8.78
C GLU A 196 18.41 -7.30 -9.44
N ARG A 197 18.81 -6.13 -8.90
CA ARG A 197 18.34 -4.80 -9.36
C ARG A 197 18.50 -4.59 -10.86
N HIS A 198 19.68 -4.90 -11.39
CA HIS A 198 19.96 -4.72 -12.82
C HIS A 198 19.07 -5.65 -13.67
N ALA A 199 18.99 -6.94 -13.32
CA ALA A 199 18.16 -7.90 -14.03
C ALA A 199 16.68 -7.51 -14.03
N GLN A 200 16.15 -7.04 -12.89
CA GLN A 200 14.76 -6.61 -12.77
C GLN A 200 14.47 -5.33 -13.57
N VAL A 201 15.38 -4.34 -13.59
CA VAL A 201 15.21 -3.13 -14.40
C VAL A 201 15.28 -3.45 -15.90
N LEU A 202 16.22 -4.32 -16.31
CA LEU A 202 16.34 -4.73 -17.71
C LEU A 202 15.10 -5.52 -18.17
N ALA A 203 14.57 -6.42 -17.33
CA ALA A 203 13.32 -7.15 -17.60
C ALA A 203 12.11 -6.21 -17.68
N ALA A 204 12.04 -5.18 -16.82
CA ALA A 204 10.99 -4.16 -16.90
C ALA A 204 11.09 -3.33 -18.18
N ILE A 205 12.30 -3.01 -18.65
CA ILE A 205 12.52 -2.35 -19.94
C ILE A 205 12.11 -3.27 -21.10
N ASP A 206 12.50 -4.55 -21.08
CA ASP A 206 12.10 -5.54 -22.09
C ASP A 206 10.57 -5.72 -22.17
N ALA A 207 9.85 -5.51 -21.05
CA ALA A 207 8.40 -5.53 -20.98
C ALA A 207 7.71 -4.20 -21.33
N LEU A 208 8.44 -3.08 -21.53
CA LEU A 208 7.83 -1.80 -21.91
C LEU A 208 7.24 -1.87 -23.33
N PRO A 209 5.97 -1.45 -23.52
CA PRO A 209 5.41 -1.29 -24.86
C PRO A 209 6.15 -0.18 -25.63
N THR A 210 6.00 -0.16 -26.95
CA THR A 210 6.46 0.95 -27.80
C THR A 210 5.84 2.27 -27.32
N ASP A 211 6.65 3.34 -27.20
CA ASP A 211 6.26 4.63 -26.60
C ASP A 211 5.91 4.57 -25.09
N GLY A 212 6.18 3.43 -24.44
CA GLY A 212 5.98 3.23 -23.00
C GLY A 212 7.12 3.80 -22.16
N ALA A 213 6.81 4.18 -20.92
CA ALA A 213 7.80 4.68 -19.96
C ALA A 213 7.64 4.11 -18.54
N LEU A 214 8.77 4.08 -17.83
CA LEU A 214 8.96 3.60 -16.47
C LEU A 214 9.76 4.63 -15.67
N VAL A 215 9.38 4.91 -14.43
CA VAL A 215 10.22 5.66 -13.48
C VAL A 215 10.96 4.69 -12.56
N LEU A 216 12.28 4.64 -12.71
CA LEU A 216 13.20 3.96 -11.80
C LEU A 216 13.43 4.81 -10.55
N VAL A 217 13.19 4.25 -9.36
CA VAL A 217 13.51 4.86 -8.06
C VAL A 217 14.67 4.08 -7.42
N ALA A 218 15.76 4.77 -7.09
CA ALA A 218 17.02 4.16 -6.65
C ALA A 218 17.61 4.85 -5.40
N PRO A 219 18.39 4.13 -4.56
CA PRO A 219 18.99 4.68 -3.34
C PRO A 219 20.25 5.54 -3.61
N HIS A 220 20.77 5.51 -4.82
CA HIS A 220 21.88 6.33 -5.31
C HIS A 220 21.76 6.48 -6.84
N ALA A 221 22.50 7.40 -7.44
CA ALA A 221 22.56 7.52 -8.90
C ALA A 221 22.98 6.18 -9.55
N PRO A 222 22.14 5.55 -10.40
CA PRO A 222 22.41 4.21 -10.94
C PRO A 222 23.29 4.27 -12.21
N ARG A 223 24.39 5.01 -12.17
CA ARG A 223 25.26 5.27 -13.34
C ARG A 223 25.74 4.00 -14.07
N PRO A 224 26.14 2.90 -13.39
CA PRO A 224 26.54 1.67 -14.08
C PRO A 224 25.39 1.01 -14.86
N LEU A 225 24.18 1.03 -14.28
CA LEU A 225 22.97 0.49 -14.91
C LEU A 225 22.55 1.33 -16.13
N LEU A 226 22.66 2.65 -16.07
CA LEU A 226 22.39 3.52 -17.23
C LEU A 226 23.36 3.23 -18.39
N ALA A 227 24.64 2.98 -18.10
CA ALA A 227 25.62 2.57 -19.11
C ALA A 227 25.33 1.16 -19.69
N GLU A 228 24.82 0.23 -18.87
CA GLU A 228 24.39 -1.10 -19.32
C GLU A 228 23.14 -1.02 -20.21
N ILE A 229 22.19 -0.14 -19.88
CA ILE A 229 20.99 0.14 -20.69
C ILE A 229 21.39 0.73 -22.06
N ASP A 230 22.27 1.73 -22.10
CA ASP A 230 22.75 2.34 -23.35
C ASP A 230 23.48 1.31 -24.24
N ALA A 231 24.32 0.46 -23.65
CA ALA A 231 25.02 -0.61 -24.38
C ALA A 231 24.08 -1.70 -24.92
N ARG A 232 22.98 -2.01 -24.22
CA ARG A 232 22.03 -3.08 -24.58
C ARG A 232 20.89 -2.61 -25.48
N TYR A 233 20.49 -1.34 -25.38
CA TYR A 233 19.38 -0.73 -26.12
C TYR A 233 19.81 0.58 -26.81
N PRO A 234 20.88 0.58 -27.63
CA PRO A 234 21.48 1.80 -28.16
C PRO A 234 20.47 2.61 -28.97
N GLY A 235 20.23 3.86 -28.53
CA GLY A 235 19.26 4.78 -29.14
C GLY A 235 17.78 4.38 -29.03
N GLN A 236 17.44 3.36 -28.23
CA GLN A 236 16.06 2.90 -28.04
C GLN A 236 15.42 3.35 -26.73
N ILE A 237 16.22 3.69 -25.71
CA ILE A 237 15.75 4.12 -24.39
C ILE A 237 16.27 5.52 -24.09
N ASP A 238 15.37 6.49 -24.04
CA ASP A 238 15.65 7.83 -23.54
C ASP A 238 15.63 7.84 -22.01
N THR A 239 16.51 8.66 -21.41
CA THR A 239 16.61 8.79 -19.95
C THR A 239 16.47 10.25 -19.51
N GLN A 240 15.61 10.50 -18.53
CA GLN A 240 15.34 11.83 -17.98
C GLN A 240 15.39 11.77 -16.45
N TRP A 241 16.26 12.58 -15.84
CA TRP A 241 16.29 12.74 -14.39
C TRP A 241 15.03 13.51 -13.94
N LEU A 242 14.26 12.90 -13.04
CA LEU A 242 13.10 13.52 -12.38
C LEU A 242 13.44 14.04 -10.99
N GLN A 243 14.36 13.35 -10.30
CA GLN A 243 14.90 13.76 -9.01
C GLN A 243 16.34 13.29 -8.87
N GLU A 244 17.21 14.20 -8.45
CA GLU A 244 18.56 13.91 -8.00
C GLU A 244 18.61 13.99 -6.46
N GLY A 245 19.52 13.23 -5.84
CA GLY A 245 19.49 12.95 -4.40
C GLY A 245 19.83 14.13 -3.47
N PRO A 246 20.15 13.85 -2.18
CA PRO A 246 20.79 12.62 -1.71
C PRO A 246 19.85 11.46 -1.39
N ASP A 247 18.65 11.72 -0.88
CA ASP A 247 17.82 10.69 -0.22
C ASP A 247 17.11 9.72 -1.18
N VAL A 248 16.74 10.21 -2.37
CA VAL A 248 16.06 9.42 -3.42
C VAL A 248 16.52 9.91 -4.79
N TRP A 249 16.83 8.97 -5.70
CA TRP A 249 17.11 9.26 -7.11
C TRP A 249 15.99 8.70 -7.97
N GLN A 250 15.44 9.51 -8.89
CA GLN A 250 14.36 9.11 -9.78
C GLN A 250 14.69 9.43 -11.24
N ILE A 251 14.60 8.42 -12.11
CA ILE A 251 14.91 8.53 -13.54
C ILE A 251 13.74 7.95 -14.34
N ARG A 252 13.18 8.73 -15.25
CA ARG A 252 12.24 8.24 -16.27
C ARG A 252 13.04 7.59 -17.39
N LEU A 253 12.70 6.35 -17.71
CA LEU A 253 13.19 5.56 -18.83
C LEU A 253 12.05 5.44 -19.83
N HIS A 254 12.23 5.94 -21.05
CA HIS A 254 11.20 5.98 -22.09
C HIS A 254 11.66 5.20 -23.32
N ARG A 255 10.87 4.21 -23.75
CA ARG A 255 11.16 3.43 -24.96
C ARG A 255 10.72 4.20 -26.19
N GLN A 256 11.69 4.65 -26.99
CA GLN A 256 11.43 5.38 -28.23
C GLN A 256 10.47 4.60 -29.15
N PRO A 257 9.55 5.28 -29.86
CA PRO A 257 8.79 4.66 -30.92
C PRO A 257 9.74 4.17 -32.02
N ALA A 258 9.47 2.98 -32.57
CA ALA A 258 10.31 2.42 -33.63
C ALA A 258 10.27 3.33 -34.87
N THR A 259 11.43 3.84 -35.29
CA THR A 259 11.56 4.62 -36.52
C THR A 259 11.32 3.73 -37.72
N VAL A 260 10.32 4.09 -38.55
CA VAL A 260 9.99 3.44 -39.83
C VAL A 260 10.83 4.02 -40.96
#